data_AF-Q327C2-F1
#
_entry.id   AF-Q327C2-F1
#
_cell.length_a   1.000
_cell.length_b   1.000
_cell.length_c   1.000
_cell.angle_alpha   90.00
_cell.angle_beta   90.00
_cell.angle_gamma   90.00
#
_symmetry.space_group_name_H-M   'P 1'
#
loop_
_entity.id
_entity.type
_entity.pdbx_description
1 polymer ?
#
loop_
_entity_poly.entity_id
_entity_poly.type
_entity_poly.pdbx_seq_one_letter_code
_entity_poly.pdbx_strand_id
1 'polypeptide(L)'
;MATINARIDDDIKNQADEVLKLMNISQTQAIAAFYQYITEQKKLPFVITSIVKTPHDLLRESTDMLAEALAVISNLQVWTEQQDGIGKAKLMEYYRRLDALYCCAKEKIGLLSDNRDAELGCVP
;
A
#
# COMPACT_ATOMS: atom_id res chain seq x y z
N MET A 1 -23.76 20.15 19.92
CA MET A 1 -23.46 19.06 18.95
C MET A 1 -23.00 19.70 17.67
N ALA A 2 -21.89 19.23 17.09
CA ALA A 2 -21.36 19.73 15.82
C ALA A 2 -21.46 18.61 14.77
N THR A 3 -21.66 18.98 13.51
CA THR A 3 -21.73 18.04 12.38
C THR A 3 -20.44 18.12 11.58
N ILE A 4 -19.89 16.95 11.22
CA ILE A 4 -18.71 16.82 10.36
C ILE A 4 -19.15 16.14 9.07
N ASN A 5 -18.89 16.78 7.93
CA ASN A 5 -19.13 16.21 6.60
C ASN A 5 -17.78 16.03 5.90
N ALA A 6 -17.46 14.80 5.52
CA ALA A 6 -16.24 14.47 4.79
C ALA A 6 -16.58 13.55 3.60
N ARG A 7 -15.87 13.73 2.48
CA ARG A 7 -15.88 12.79 1.36
C ARG A 7 -14.70 11.85 1.52
N ILE A 8 -14.95 10.56 1.41
CA ILE A 8 -13.96 9.48 1.53
C ILE A 8 -14.21 8.55 0.34
N ASP A 9 -13.14 7.99 -0.20
CA ASP A 9 -13.24 6.94 -1.21
C ASP A 9 -14.12 5.77 -0.73
N ASP A 10 -14.97 5.23 -1.61
CA ASP A 10 -15.96 4.23 -1.24
C ASP A 10 -15.31 2.89 -0.82
N ASP A 11 -14.21 2.48 -1.46
CA ASP A 11 -13.51 1.25 -1.12
C ASP A 11 -12.83 1.37 0.25
N ILE A 12 -12.19 2.51 0.52
CA ILE A 12 -11.60 2.81 1.84
C ILE A 12 -12.68 2.81 2.91
N LYS A 13 -13.81 3.47 2.63
CA LYS A 13 -14.94 3.54 3.56
C LYS A 13 -15.48 2.13 3.86
N ASN A 14 -15.68 1.30 2.86
CA ASN A 14 -16.21 -0.05 3.03
C ASN A 14 -15.25 -0.93 3.84
N GLN A 15 -13.94 -0.85 3.59
CA GLN A 15 -12.94 -1.58 4.38
C GLN A 15 -12.92 -1.12 5.84
N ALA A 16 -12.97 0.20 6.07
CA ALA A 16 -13.03 0.76 7.42
C ALA A 16 -14.30 0.31 8.16
N ASP A 17 -15.45 0.29 7.50
CA ASP A 17 -16.73 -0.13 8.09
C ASP A 17 -16.71 -1.58 8.55
N GLU A 18 -16.10 -2.49 7.77
CA GLU A 18 -15.94 -3.89 8.18
C GLU A 18 -15.05 -4.03 9.42
N VAL A 19 -13.94 -3.29 9.50
CA VAL A 19 -13.06 -3.30 10.67
C VAL A 19 -13.76 -2.72 11.90
N LEU A 20 -14.50 -1.63 11.75
CA LEU A 20 -15.26 -1.00 12.83
C LEU A 20 -16.35 -1.93 13.37
N LYS A 21 -17.05 -2.68 12.50
CA LYS A 21 -18.02 -3.71 12.91
C LYS A 21 -17.36 -4.79 13.76
N LEU A 22 -16.18 -5.29 13.36
CA LEU A 22 -15.44 -6.31 14.13
C LEU A 22 -15.04 -5.80 15.53
N MET A 23 -14.81 -4.49 15.67
CA MET A 23 -14.48 -3.84 16.94
C MET A 23 -15.72 -3.45 17.77
N ASN A 24 -16.95 -3.66 17.26
CA ASN A 24 -18.20 -3.14 17.85
C ASN A 24 -18.18 -1.62 18.06
N ILE A 25 -17.58 -0.87 17.15
CA ILE A 25 -17.50 0.60 17.18
C ILE A 25 -18.28 1.16 15.99
N SER A 26 -19.11 2.18 16.22
CA SER A 26 -19.75 2.93 15.13
C SER A 26 -18.81 3.97 14.52
N GLN A 27 -19.03 4.34 13.26
CA GLN A 27 -18.29 5.44 12.60
C GLN A 27 -18.27 6.72 13.44
N THR A 28 -19.41 7.10 14.01
CA THR A 28 -19.54 8.29 14.87
C THR A 28 -18.65 8.19 16.11
N GLN A 29 -18.60 7.03 16.77
CA GLN A 29 -17.72 6.81 17.92
C GLN A 29 -16.25 6.86 17.54
N ALA A 30 -15.87 6.28 16.39
CA ALA A 30 -14.51 6.32 15.90
C ALA A 30 -14.04 7.76 15.60
N ILE A 31 -14.89 8.56 14.93
CA ILE A 31 -14.61 9.97 14.66
C ILE A 31 -14.54 10.76 15.98
N ALA A 32 -15.48 10.57 16.90
CA ALA A 32 -15.46 11.25 18.19
C ALA A 32 -14.19 10.93 19.00
N ALA A 33 -13.77 9.66 19.03
CA ALA A 33 -12.55 9.22 19.69
C ALA A 33 -11.28 9.82 19.04
N PHE A 34 -11.26 9.93 17.70
CA PHE A 34 -10.17 10.60 16.97
C PHE A 34 -10.03 12.07 17.38
N TYR A 35 -11.14 12.82 17.44
CA TYR A 35 -11.13 14.21 17.90
C TYR A 35 -10.72 14.31 19.37
N GLN A 36 -11.21 13.42 20.24
CA GLN A 36 -10.82 13.38 21.64
C GLN A 36 -9.31 13.17 21.79
N TYR A 37 -8.73 12.21 21.06
CA TYR A 37 -7.27 11.98 21.05
C TYR A 37 -6.50 13.25 20.69
N ILE A 38 -6.90 13.94 19.61
CA ILE A 38 -6.24 15.18 19.17
C ILE A 38 -6.29 16.25 20.28
N THR A 39 -7.42 16.38 20.96
CA THR A 39 -7.57 17.36 22.05
C THR A 39 -6.72 17.03 23.27
N GLU A 40 -6.62 15.75 23.64
CA GLU A 40 -5.86 15.31 24.81
C GLU A 40 -4.34 15.29 24.56
N GLN A 41 -3.92 14.81 23.39
CA GLN A 41 -2.51 14.58 23.08
C GLN A 41 -1.85 15.75 22.31
N LYS A 42 -2.65 16.70 21.82
CA LYS A 42 -2.22 17.85 21.01
C LYS A 42 -1.41 17.46 19.76
N LYS A 43 -1.66 16.26 19.24
CA LYS A 43 -1.01 15.68 18.05
C LYS A 43 -1.95 14.70 17.37
N LEU A 44 -1.67 14.40 16.10
CA LEU A 44 -2.34 13.30 15.39
C LEU A 44 -1.84 11.95 15.92
N PRO A 45 -2.70 10.91 15.97
CA PRO A 45 -2.29 9.56 16.37
C PRO A 45 -1.39 8.88 15.34
N PHE A 46 -1.27 9.47 14.14
CA PHE A 46 -0.43 9.01 13.04
C PHE A 46 0.25 10.19 12.34
N VAL A 47 1.36 9.90 11.65
CA VAL A 47 2.03 10.87 10.79
C VAL A 47 1.41 10.79 9.41
N ILE A 48 0.92 11.90 8.88
CA ILE A 48 0.51 11.99 7.47
C ILE A 48 1.80 12.13 6.66
N THR A 49 2.15 11.09 5.91
CA THR A 49 3.25 11.15 4.95
C THR A 49 2.65 11.30 3.55
N SER A 50 2.78 12.47 2.95
CA SER A 50 2.64 12.60 1.50
C SER A 50 4.03 12.37 0.91
N ILE A 51 4.24 11.22 0.27
CA ILE A 51 5.45 11.02 -0.51
C ILE A 51 5.19 11.71 -1.85
N VAL A 52 5.69 12.95 -2.00
CA VAL A 52 5.74 13.60 -3.31
C VAL A 52 6.83 12.90 -4.11
N LYS A 53 6.43 12.05 -5.06
CA LYS A 53 7.34 11.39 -5.98
C LYS A 53 7.29 12.09 -7.32
N THR A 54 8.45 12.42 -7.87
CA THR A 54 8.51 12.84 -9.28
C THR A 54 8.26 11.62 -10.18
N PRO A 55 7.86 11.81 -11.45
CA PRO A 55 7.84 10.72 -12.42
C PRO A 55 9.17 9.96 -12.50
N HIS A 56 10.30 10.65 -12.29
CA HIS A 56 11.62 10.04 -12.23
C HIS A 56 11.80 9.14 -10.99
N ASP A 57 11.29 9.53 -9.83
CA ASP A 57 11.33 8.68 -8.63
C ASP A 57 10.53 7.41 -8.81
N LEU A 58 9.36 7.51 -9.45
CA LEU A 58 8.52 6.37 -9.78
C LEU A 58 9.20 5.43 -10.77
N LEU A 59 9.80 5.96 -11.84
CA LEU A 59 10.57 5.16 -12.80
C LEU A 59 11.77 4.48 -12.15
N ARG A 60 12.48 5.17 -11.24
CA ARG A 60 13.59 4.60 -10.49
C ARG A 60 13.12 3.46 -9.59
N GLU A 61 12.05 3.65 -8.82
CA GLU A 61 11.49 2.58 -7.99
C GLU A 61 11.01 1.38 -8.81
N SER A 62 10.38 1.61 -9.96
CA SER A 62 10.02 0.54 -10.89
C SER A 62 11.25 -0.21 -11.40
N THR A 63 12.31 0.51 -11.73
CA THR A 63 13.58 -0.07 -12.17
C THR A 63 14.24 -0.90 -11.07
N ASP A 64 14.24 -0.39 -9.83
CA ASP A 64 14.79 -1.10 -8.67
C ASP A 64 14.02 -2.39 -8.37
N MET A 65 12.67 -2.36 -8.44
CA MET A 65 11.84 -3.55 -8.28
C MET A 65 12.10 -4.59 -9.37
N LEU A 66 12.27 -4.17 -10.63
CA LEU A 66 12.60 -5.07 -11.73
C LEU A 66 14.00 -5.66 -11.60
N ALA A 67 14.98 -4.86 -11.17
CA ALA A 67 16.34 -5.33 -10.91
C ALA A 67 16.37 -6.37 -9.78
N GLU A 68 15.58 -6.16 -8.73
CA GLU A 68 15.45 -7.12 -7.64
C GLU A 68 14.76 -8.41 -8.09
N ALA A 69 13.67 -8.31 -8.86
CA ALA A 69 12.98 -9.47 -9.43
C ALA A 69 13.92 -10.29 -10.32
N LEU A 70 14.72 -9.62 -11.16
CA LEU A 70 15.73 -10.27 -11.98
C LEU A 70 16.79 -10.97 -11.12
N ALA A 71 17.29 -10.33 -10.06
CA ALA A 71 18.24 -10.96 -9.14
C ALA A 71 17.66 -12.21 -8.46
N VAL A 72 16.39 -12.18 -8.07
CA VAL A 72 15.70 -13.35 -7.51
C VAL A 72 15.60 -14.48 -8.53
N ILE A 73 15.21 -14.18 -9.77
CA ILE A 73 15.10 -15.18 -10.85
C ILE A 73 16.47 -15.75 -11.21
N SER A 74 17.51 -14.91 -11.34
CA SER A 74 18.88 -15.37 -11.61
C SER A 74 19.39 -16.29 -10.51
N ASN A 75 19.09 -15.98 -9.24
CA ASN A 75 19.40 -16.88 -8.14
C ASN A 75 18.67 -18.22 -8.30
N LEU A 76 17.36 -18.20 -8.56
CA LEU A 76 16.59 -19.43 -8.80
C LEU A 76 17.18 -20.27 -9.94
N GLN A 77 17.58 -19.65 -11.05
CA GLN A 77 18.21 -20.34 -12.17
C GLN A 77 19.50 -21.06 -11.74
N VAL A 78 20.40 -20.38 -11.02
CA VAL A 78 21.63 -21.01 -10.50
C VAL A 78 21.31 -22.24 -9.63
N TRP A 79 20.21 -22.20 -8.86
CA TRP A 79 19.77 -23.37 -8.08
C TRP A 79 19.19 -24.50 -8.94
N THR A 80 18.56 -24.19 -10.07
CA THR A 80 18.09 -25.24 -11.00
C THR A 80 19.22 -26.00 -11.69
N GLU A 81 20.43 -25.42 -11.74
CA GLU A 81 21.63 -26.05 -12.31
C GLU A 81 22.39 -26.93 -11.30
N GLN A 82 22.03 -26.90 -10.01
CA GLN A 82 22.67 -27.72 -8.98
C GLN A 82 22.10 -29.14 -8.94
N GLN A 83 22.97 -30.14 -8.69
CA GLN A 83 22.57 -31.56 -8.65
C GLN A 83 21.51 -31.85 -7.58
N ASP A 84 21.56 -31.14 -6.44
CA ASP A 84 20.63 -31.31 -5.32
C ASP A 84 19.30 -30.56 -5.51
N GLY A 85 19.18 -29.76 -6.58
CA GLY A 85 18.01 -28.92 -6.85
C GLY A 85 17.76 -27.85 -5.78
N ILE A 86 16.54 -27.29 -5.77
CA ILE A 86 16.11 -26.32 -4.76
C ILE A 86 15.19 -26.95 -3.72
N GLY A 87 15.58 -26.86 -2.46
CA GLY A 87 14.72 -27.26 -1.35
C GLY A 87 13.43 -26.43 -1.28
N LYS A 88 12.29 -27.07 -0.99
CA LYS A 88 10.96 -26.43 -0.92
C LYS A 88 10.95 -25.14 -0.10
N ALA A 89 11.62 -25.12 1.05
CA ALA A 89 11.66 -23.94 1.93
C ALA A 89 12.28 -22.72 1.23
N LYS A 90 13.40 -22.93 0.52
CA LYS A 90 14.12 -21.88 -0.22
C LYS A 90 13.36 -21.45 -1.47
N LEU A 91 12.72 -22.39 -2.17
CA LEU A 91 11.83 -22.07 -3.29
C LEU A 91 10.67 -21.16 -2.84
N MET A 92 10.04 -21.51 -1.71
CA MET A 92 8.96 -20.70 -1.13
C MET A 92 9.44 -19.31 -0.68
N GLU A 93 10.69 -19.18 -0.23
CA GLU A 93 11.31 -17.89 0.10
C GLU A 93 11.41 -17.00 -1.14
N TYR A 94 11.97 -17.49 -2.24
CA TYR A 94 12.06 -16.74 -3.48
C TYR A 94 10.69 -16.43 -4.10
N TYR A 95 9.75 -17.37 -4.04
CA TYR A 95 8.37 -17.13 -4.47
C TYR A 95 7.75 -15.97 -3.69
N ARG A 96 7.84 -15.98 -2.35
CA ARG A 96 7.32 -14.88 -1.51
C ARG A 96 7.97 -13.55 -1.83
N ARG A 97 9.28 -13.55 -2.15
CA ARG A 97 9.99 -12.34 -2.52
C ARG A 97 9.52 -11.78 -3.87
N LEU A 98 9.30 -12.63 -4.87
CA LEU A 98 8.71 -12.23 -6.15
C LEU A 98 7.26 -11.74 -5.99
N ASP A 99 6.47 -12.44 -5.18
CA ASP A 99 5.08 -12.07 -4.90
C ASP A 99 4.98 -10.70 -4.21
N ALA A 100 5.87 -10.41 -3.26
CA ALA A 100 5.96 -9.10 -2.60
C ALA A 100 6.34 -7.99 -3.60
N LEU A 101 7.32 -8.24 -4.48
CA LEU A 101 7.72 -7.28 -5.52
C LEU A 101 6.57 -7.01 -6.50
N TYR A 102 5.85 -8.06 -6.91
CA TYR A 102 4.69 -7.94 -7.78
C TYR A 102 3.55 -7.15 -7.13
N CYS A 103 3.20 -7.47 -5.87
CA CYS A 103 2.16 -6.74 -5.15
C CYS A 103 2.52 -5.26 -4.98
N CYS A 104 3.76 -4.96 -4.63
CA CYS A 104 4.25 -3.59 -4.49
C CYS A 104 4.22 -2.83 -5.82
N ALA A 105 4.64 -3.46 -6.92
CA ALA A 105 4.59 -2.85 -8.25
C ALA A 105 3.15 -2.58 -8.69
N LYS A 106 2.23 -3.53 -8.46
CA LYS A 106 0.81 -3.40 -8.77
C LYS A 106 0.16 -2.23 -8.03
N GLU A 107 0.41 -2.10 -6.72
CA GLU A 107 -0.10 -1.00 -5.90
C GLU A 107 0.38 0.35 -6.43
N LYS A 108 1.68 0.48 -6.74
CA LYS A 108 2.25 1.73 -7.28
C LYS A 108 1.69 2.10 -8.66
N ILE A 109 1.41 1.11 -9.51
CA ILE A 109 0.79 1.33 -10.83
C ILE A 109 -0.67 1.77 -10.66
N GLY A 110 -1.40 1.23 -9.68
CA GLY A 110 -2.75 1.70 -9.32
C GLY A 110 -2.75 3.18 -8.95
N LEU A 111 -1.87 3.58 -8.02
CA LEU A 111 -1.73 4.99 -7.60
C LEU A 111 -1.41 5.95 -8.76
N LEU A 112 -0.64 5.49 -9.75
CA LEU A 112 -0.34 6.27 -10.95
C LEU A 112 -1.53 6.45 -11.88
N SER A 113 -2.40 5.44 -11.95
CA SER A 113 -3.60 5.46 -12.79
C SER A 113 -4.65 6.37 -12.16
N ASP A 114 -4.88 6.23 -10.85
CA ASP A 114 -5.85 7.05 -10.10
C ASP A 114 -5.49 8.54 -10.10
N ASN A 115 -4.20 8.88 -9.94
CA ASN A 115 -3.75 10.26 -10.02
C ASN A 115 -3.97 10.88 -11.42
N ARG A 116 -3.85 10.08 -12.49
CA ARG A 116 -4.13 10.55 -13.86
C ARG A 116 -5.60 10.90 -14.06
N ASP A 117 -6.49 10.07 -13.54
CA ASP A 117 -7.94 10.29 -13.63
C ASP A 117 -8.37 11.50 -12.78
N ALA A 118 -7.74 11.71 -11.62
CA ALA A 118 -7.96 12.89 -10.79
C ALA A 118 -7.48 14.19 -11.47
N GLU A 119 -6.35 14.16 -12.18
CA GLU A 119 -5.83 15.32 -12.94
C GLU A 119 -6.72 15.64 -14.16
N LEU A 120 -7.23 14.62 -14.87
CA LEU A 120 -8.12 14.80 -16.03
C LEU A 120 -9.54 15.24 -15.63
N GLY A 121 -10.02 14.84 -14.45
CA GLY A 121 -11.31 15.29 -13.90
C GLY A 121 -11.35 16.74 -13.43
N CYS A 122 -10.18 17.39 -13.30
CA CYS A 122 -10.04 18.79 -12.88
C CYS A 122 -9.86 19.78 -14.03
N VAL A 123 -10.18 19.41 -15.28
CA VAL A 123 -10.24 20.36 -16.40
C VAL A 123 -11.59 21.09 -16.33
N PRO A 124 -11.59 22.44 -16.27
CA PRO A 124 -12.78 23.26 -15.96
C PRO A 124 -13.89 23.23 -17.01
#